data_AF-A0A3M1EC85-F1
#
_entry.id   AF-A0A3M1EC85-F1
#
_cell.length_a   1.000
_cell.length_b   1.000
_cell.length_c   1.000
_cell.angle_alpha   90.00
_cell.angle_beta   90.00
_cell.angle_gamma   90.00
#
_symmetry.space_group_name_H-M   'P 1'
#
loop_
_entity.id
_entity.type
_entity.pdbx_description
1 polymer ?
#
loop_
_entity_poly.entity_id
_entity_poly.type
_entity_poly.pdbx_seq_one_letter_code
_entity_poly.pdbx_strand_id
1 'polypeptide(L)'
;MIHQTRKSASPGNTEKGSEEMDEFSEAVRYTVFLNPYPGERFVRCPRCEQNTHERKRILVVQLGSHLVAPAMVTCRFCAHCDLLIADQHDVAESLRQILPPEEQENMGTEMNVIGTLDRSLLPRVDIEEVSPEEAMLAFRPIRDQVHFEMVMDGAGEVQLVEHKLSPPTMGEDIPVPDRADVEALPLVDETWQVSAMQLTTWITEEEDQPYRPYLILVVSAADPSIVYQQLLRTKPSVADVRDGLFRSMGYPGAGAGEPRRPTVLVFKEPALAHALTAEMAALEIQCTTGRTPELDDVLASLDYYLSGGHVPIPGLLDNPRVKPEQVGEFFAAAAEFYREAPWQWMLDEDLLAVRYPARDGEWRFASVMGNAGLEFGLAVFEDLYDYDMLATTPPEAAFGMMTYRSVTFDDVTALPFPDLDALEQYGWEIAAEDAYPIPMTVTEGEELLRPGPEELEWYTVALRAITAFCQQYWPDDIDYVPEPVSTTLTVPLAGRQVPVELRYPADLALNDS
;
A
#
# COMPACT_ATOMS: atom_id res chain seq x y z
N MET A 1 23.91 14.54 -37.89
CA MET A 1 25.21 15.25 -37.80
C MET A 1 25.02 16.53 -36.98
N ILE A 2 24.86 16.40 -35.65
CA ILE A 2 25.01 17.49 -34.69
C ILE A 2 25.80 16.88 -33.52
N HIS A 3 27.07 17.26 -33.44
CA HIS A 3 27.97 16.97 -32.32
C HIS A 3 27.67 17.95 -31.20
N GLN A 4 27.39 17.47 -29.99
CA GLN A 4 27.69 18.22 -28.79
C GLN A 4 28.52 17.37 -27.83
N THR A 5 29.61 18.01 -27.42
CA THR A 5 30.82 17.52 -26.78
C THR A 5 30.63 17.20 -25.30
N ARG A 6 31.00 15.97 -24.90
CA ARG A 6 31.37 15.62 -23.52
C ARG A 6 32.52 16.51 -23.04
N LYS A 7 32.32 17.21 -21.92
CA LYS A 7 33.43 17.75 -21.11
C LYS A 7 33.66 16.82 -19.92
N SER A 8 34.84 16.22 -19.93
CA SER A 8 35.48 15.55 -18.81
C SER A 8 35.97 16.57 -17.77
N ALA A 9 35.73 16.30 -16.49
CA ALA A 9 36.53 16.83 -15.39
C ALA A 9 36.74 15.70 -14.36
N SER A 10 38.01 15.39 -14.08
CA SER A 10 38.47 14.55 -12.96
C SER A 10 39.18 15.45 -11.92
N PRO A 11 39.70 14.90 -10.80
CA PRO A 11 39.07 14.99 -9.49
C PRO A 11 39.85 15.94 -8.56
N GLY A 12 39.12 16.76 -7.80
CA GLY A 12 39.68 17.65 -6.79
C GLY A 12 38.97 17.44 -5.47
N ASN A 13 39.54 16.56 -4.64
CA ASN A 13 39.17 16.29 -3.26
C ASN A 13 39.32 17.55 -2.39
N THR A 14 38.38 17.85 -1.50
CA THR A 14 38.57 17.99 -0.03
C THR A 14 37.40 18.74 0.62
N GLU A 15 36.86 18.11 1.68
CA GLU A 15 36.23 18.75 2.85
C GLU A 15 34.88 19.46 2.63
N LYS A 16 33.82 18.67 2.46
CA LYS A 16 32.43 19.09 2.77
C LYS A 16 31.52 17.96 3.28
N GLY A 17 32.07 16.78 3.55
CA GLY A 17 31.31 15.57 3.91
C GLY A 17 31.00 15.40 5.39
N SER A 18 30.99 16.47 6.19
CA SER A 18 30.65 16.40 7.63
C SER A 18 29.58 17.41 8.06
N GLU A 19 28.97 18.15 7.14
CA GLU A 19 27.81 19.02 7.41
C GLU A 19 26.51 18.43 6.83
N GLU A 20 26.56 17.60 5.79
CA GLU A 20 25.38 16.93 5.21
C GLU A 20 24.90 15.70 6.00
N MET A 21 25.68 15.23 6.99
CA MET A 21 25.31 14.09 7.85
C MET A 21 24.57 14.50 9.14
N ASP A 22 24.41 15.79 9.41
CA ASP A 22 23.63 16.32 10.54
C ASP A 22 22.17 16.65 10.15
N GLU A 23 21.81 16.61 8.86
CA GLU A 23 20.51 17.05 8.35
C GLU A 23 19.41 15.96 8.44
N PHE A 24 19.79 14.71 8.74
CA PHE A 24 18.86 13.57 8.94
C PHE A 24 18.59 13.24 10.41
N SER A 25 19.07 14.05 11.37
CA SER A 25 18.88 13.79 12.82
C SER A 25 17.56 14.33 13.40
N GLU A 26 16.59 14.77 12.58
CA GLU A 26 15.32 15.37 13.06
C GLU A 26 14.23 14.33 13.42
N ALA A 27 14.60 13.08 13.73
CA ALA A 27 13.67 11.95 13.86
C ALA A 27 12.64 12.05 15.01
N VAL A 28 12.84 12.88 16.05
CA VAL A 28 11.88 13.00 17.17
C VAL A 28 11.92 14.40 17.79
N ARG A 29 11.08 15.31 17.29
CA ARG A 29 11.22 16.74 17.61
C ARG A 29 10.43 17.20 18.82
N TYR A 30 9.16 16.83 18.95
CA TYR A 30 8.22 17.56 19.84
C TYR A 30 7.83 16.76 21.07
N THR A 31 7.84 17.39 22.25
CA THR A 31 6.95 16.95 23.35
C THR A 31 5.58 17.58 23.12
N VAL A 32 4.49 16.82 23.27
CA VAL A 32 3.12 17.34 23.07
C VAL A 32 2.37 17.42 24.38
N PHE A 33 1.72 18.55 24.62
CA PHE A 33 0.70 18.73 25.65
C PHE A 33 -0.66 18.97 24.98
N LEU A 34 -1.58 18.03 25.18
CA LEU A 34 -2.99 18.21 24.81
C LEU A 34 -3.69 18.95 25.94
N ASN A 35 -3.94 20.24 25.76
CA ASN A 35 -4.47 21.13 26.77
C ASN A 35 -5.99 20.90 26.97
N PRO A 36 -6.43 20.39 28.13
CA PRO A 36 -7.85 20.16 28.39
C PRO A 36 -8.58 21.42 28.88
N TYR A 37 -7.86 22.48 29.26
CA TYR A 37 -8.41 23.63 29.97
C TYR A 37 -9.01 24.67 29.00
N PRO A 38 -10.34 24.78 28.91
CA PRO A 38 -10.97 25.70 27.98
C PRO A 38 -10.66 27.15 28.40
N GLY A 39 -10.05 27.92 27.50
CA GLY A 39 -9.73 29.35 27.72
C GLY A 39 -8.30 29.65 28.14
N GLU A 40 -7.52 28.63 28.52
CA GLU A 40 -6.10 28.80 28.82
C GLU A 40 -5.26 28.61 27.56
N ARG A 41 -4.76 29.71 26.99
CA ARG A 41 -4.07 29.70 25.69
C ARG A 41 -2.57 29.41 25.78
N PHE A 42 -2.00 29.27 26.98
CA PHE A 42 -0.57 29.02 27.20
C PHE A 42 0.36 29.89 26.34
N VAL A 43 0.13 31.21 26.34
CA VAL A 43 1.00 32.20 25.66
C VAL A 43 2.43 32.21 26.22
N ARG A 44 2.62 31.61 27.40
CA ARG A 44 3.90 31.27 28.00
C ARG A 44 3.98 29.76 28.22
N CYS A 45 5.18 29.22 28.06
CA CYS A 45 5.45 27.80 28.21
C CYS A 45 5.29 27.39 29.68
N PRO A 46 4.54 26.32 29.99
CA PRO A 46 4.34 25.86 31.35
C PRO A 46 5.61 25.27 32.00
N ARG A 47 6.64 24.90 31.21
CA ARG A 47 7.93 24.41 31.72
C ARG A 47 8.94 25.51 32.03
N CYS A 48 9.10 26.47 31.13
CA CYS A 48 10.20 27.43 31.18
C CYS A 48 9.76 28.91 31.20
N GLU A 49 8.45 29.16 31.19
CA GLU A 49 7.81 30.48 31.17
C GLU A 49 8.14 31.39 29.98
N GLN A 50 8.95 30.91 29.02
CA GLN A 50 9.25 31.62 27.78
C GLN A 50 8.00 31.79 26.92
N ASN A 51 7.97 32.81 26.07
CA ASN A 51 6.85 33.04 25.16
C ASN A 51 6.69 31.87 24.18
N THR A 52 5.45 31.48 23.94
CA THR A 52 5.10 30.51 22.90
C THR A 52 4.63 31.21 21.63
N HIS A 53 4.85 30.58 20.49
CA HIS A 53 4.46 31.10 19.18
C HIS A 53 3.36 30.24 18.56
N GLU A 54 2.45 30.86 17.83
CA GLU A 54 1.46 30.08 17.06
C GLU A 54 2.13 29.37 15.88
N ARG A 55 1.77 28.10 15.72
CA ARG A 55 2.22 27.23 14.64
C ARG A 55 1.08 26.31 14.24
N LYS A 56 0.67 26.39 12.97
CA LYS A 56 -0.24 25.40 12.40
C LYS A 56 0.51 24.09 12.24
N ARG A 57 -0.08 23.00 12.72
CA ARG A 57 0.46 21.64 12.67
C ARG A 57 -0.65 20.67 12.30
N ILE A 58 -0.25 19.58 11.66
CA ILE A 58 -1.11 18.44 11.46
C ILE A 58 -0.67 17.43 12.51
N LEU A 59 -1.49 17.22 13.54
CA LEU A 59 -1.25 16.23 14.57
C LEU A 59 -1.80 14.90 14.09
N VAL A 60 -1.12 13.80 14.41
CA VAL A 60 -1.67 12.47 14.19
C VAL A 60 -2.17 11.98 15.54
N VAL A 61 -3.49 11.79 15.62
CA VAL A 61 -4.21 11.54 16.87
C VAL A 61 -4.79 10.14 16.83
N GLN A 62 -4.48 9.37 17.85
CA GLN A 62 -5.11 8.10 18.15
C GLN A 62 -6.32 8.32 19.05
N LEU A 63 -7.47 7.79 18.64
CA LEU A 63 -8.74 7.78 19.36
C LEU A 63 -9.04 6.33 19.80
N GLY A 64 -9.11 6.10 21.10
CA GLY A 64 -9.28 4.74 21.65
C GLY A 64 -8.15 3.79 21.19
N SER A 65 -8.48 2.51 20.95
CA SER A 65 -7.50 1.47 20.64
C SER A 65 -7.15 1.31 19.16
N HIS A 66 -7.94 1.83 18.22
CA HIS A 66 -7.84 1.46 16.80
C HIS A 66 -7.81 2.63 15.81
N LEU A 67 -8.41 3.77 16.16
CA LEU A 67 -8.64 4.84 15.20
C LEU A 67 -7.48 5.83 15.22
N VAL A 68 -6.83 6.04 14.08
CA VAL A 68 -5.79 7.07 13.91
C VAL A 68 -6.23 8.04 12.83
N ALA A 69 -6.28 9.32 13.16
CA ALA A 69 -6.73 10.35 12.24
C ALA A 69 -5.87 11.61 12.35
N PRO A 70 -5.63 12.30 11.22
CA PRO A 70 -4.86 13.52 11.23
C PRO A 70 -5.75 14.72 11.57
N ALA A 71 -5.30 15.58 12.48
CA ALA A 71 -6.01 16.76 12.98
C ALA A 71 -5.21 18.02 12.69
N MET A 72 -5.75 18.91 11.87
CA MET A 72 -5.09 20.16 11.50
C MET A 72 -5.44 21.27 12.48
N VAL A 73 -4.53 21.59 13.38
CA VAL A 73 -4.77 22.54 14.48
C VAL A 73 -3.70 23.63 14.59
N THR A 74 -4.11 24.78 15.13
CA THR A 74 -3.16 25.85 15.47
C THR A 74 -2.66 25.63 16.88
N CYS A 75 -1.42 25.19 17.01
CA CYS A 75 -0.78 24.93 18.29
C CYS A 75 0.00 26.15 18.79
N ARG A 76 0.30 26.18 20.08
CA ARG A 76 1.37 26.99 20.65
C ARG A 76 2.66 26.20 20.70
N PHE A 77 3.77 26.80 20.32
CA PHE A 77 5.07 26.16 20.26
C PHE A 77 6.10 26.92 21.09
N CYS A 78 6.76 26.22 22.01
CA CYS A 78 7.92 26.72 22.73
C CYS A 78 9.20 26.19 22.08
N ALA A 79 9.99 27.09 21.47
CA ALA A 79 11.26 26.73 20.84
C ALA A 79 12.36 26.32 21.85
N HIS A 80 12.19 26.63 23.14
CA HIS A 80 13.19 26.28 24.15
C HIS A 80 13.00 24.85 24.70
N CYS A 81 11.75 24.40 24.81
CA CYS A 81 11.42 23.09 25.37
C CYS A 81 10.98 22.07 24.32
N ASP A 82 10.98 22.46 23.04
CA ASP A 82 10.30 21.76 21.94
C ASP A 82 8.87 21.32 22.28
N LEU A 83 8.17 22.13 23.10
CA LEU A 83 6.84 21.80 23.59
C LEU A 83 5.79 22.35 22.62
N LEU A 84 5.01 21.45 22.04
CA LEU A 84 3.82 21.75 21.25
C LEU A 84 2.58 21.62 22.14
N ILE A 85 1.79 22.68 22.25
CA ILE A 85 0.59 22.74 23.06
C ILE A 85 -0.60 22.87 22.12
N ALA A 86 -1.44 21.84 22.07
CA ALA A 86 -2.62 21.78 21.24
C ALA A 86 -3.87 21.87 22.12
N ASP A 87 -4.85 22.70 21.75
CA ASP A 87 -6.12 22.74 22.48
C ASP A 87 -6.92 21.47 22.17
N GLN A 88 -7.34 20.75 23.21
CA GLN A 88 -8.07 19.50 23.07
C GLN A 88 -9.39 19.69 22.31
N HIS A 89 -10.06 20.85 22.45
CA HIS A 89 -11.31 21.13 21.76
C HIS A 89 -11.10 21.40 20.28
N ASP A 90 -10.03 22.13 19.92
CA ASP A 90 -9.67 22.39 18.52
C ASP A 90 -9.30 21.09 17.81
N VAL A 91 -8.59 20.19 18.49
CA VAL A 91 -8.26 18.85 17.97
C VAL A 91 -9.54 18.05 17.74
N ALA A 92 -10.42 17.98 18.73
CA ALA A 92 -11.71 17.30 18.58
C ALA A 92 -12.57 17.93 17.47
N GLU A 93 -12.58 19.25 17.31
CA GLU A 93 -13.33 19.91 16.24
C GLU A 93 -12.76 19.57 14.86
N SER A 94 -11.44 19.57 14.69
CA SER A 94 -10.80 19.15 13.45
C SER A 94 -11.12 17.70 13.10
N LEU A 95 -11.15 16.80 14.08
CA LEU A 95 -11.44 15.38 13.85
C LEU A 95 -12.90 15.14 13.45
N ARG A 96 -13.86 15.89 14.01
CA ARG A 96 -15.29 15.79 13.63
C ARG A 96 -15.58 16.15 12.18
N GLN A 97 -14.69 16.91 11.54
CA GLN A 97 -14.84 17.29 10.13
C GLN A 97 -14.53 16.11 9.20
N ILE A 98 -13.69 15.18 9.64
CA ILE A 98 -13.13 14.11 8.79
C ILE A 98 -13.74 12.74 9.14
N LEU A 99 -14.09 12.52 10.42
CA LEU A 99 -14.59 11.23 10.89
C LEU A 99 -16.11 11.06 10.69
N PRO A 100 -16.59 9.83 10.38
CA PRO A 100 -18.01 9.55 10.26
C PRO A 100 -18.74 9.68 11.62
N PRO A 101 -20.06 10.00 11.65
CA PRO A 101 -20.80 10.29 12.89
C PRO A 101 -20.74 9.19 13.96
N GLU A 102 -20.62 7.93 13.54
CA GLU A 102 -20.53 6.76 14.41
C GLU A 102 -19.23 6.69 15.22
N GLU A 103 -18.14 7.25 14.70
CA GLU A 103 -16.85 7.32 15.43
C GLU A 103 -16.74 8.58 16.30
N GLN A 104 -17.68 9.53 16.18
CA GLN A 104 -17.66 10.78 16.94
C GLN A 104 -18.17 10.64 18.39
N GLU A 105 -18.82 9.53 18.73
CA GLU A 105 -19.53 9.34 20.00
C GLU A 105 -18.59 9.27 21.22
N ASN A 106 -17.29 8.95 21.02
CA ASN A 106 -16.29 8.73 22.08
C ASN A 106 -15.08 9.70 22.05
N MET A 107 -15.08 10.73 21.20
CA MET A 107 -13.93 11.62 20.97
C MET A 107 -13.45 12.48 22.16
N GLY A 108 -14.15 12.45 23.30
CA GLY A 108 -13.87 13.34 24.44
C GLY A 108 -12.96 12.75 25.53
N THR A 109 -12.78 11.43 25.57
CA THR A 109 -12.23 10.75 26.77
C THR A 109 -10.88 10.07 26.57
N GLU A 110 -10.49 9.72 25.34
CA GLU A 110 -9.25 8.97 25.05
C GLU A 110 -8.60 9.47 23.75
N MET A 111 -7.89 10.60 23.82
CA MET A 111 -7.11 11.14 22.69
C MET A 111 -5.62 11.16 23.01
N ASN A 112 -4.84 10.40 22.25
CA ASN A 112 -3.39 10.39 22.34
C ASN A 112 -2.79 10.98 21.06
N VAL A 113 -1.82 11.88 21.20
CA VAL A 113 -1.10 12.40 20.03
C VAL A 113 0.10 11.50 19.83
N ILE A 114 0.19 10.82 18.69
CA ILE A 114 1.27 9.87 18.40
C ILE A 114 2.35 10.47 17.50
N GLY A 115 2.01 11.50 16.74
CA GLY A 115 2.92 12.11 15.77
C GLY A 115 2.45 13.46 15.24
N THR A 116 3.22 13.97 14.30
CA THR A 116 2.86 15.10 13.44
C THR A 116 3.16 14.77 11.99
N LEU A 117 2.40 15.30 11.04
CA LEU A 117 2.78 15.24 9.63
C LEU A 117 3.63 16.46 9.25
N ASP A 118 4.79 16.21 8.65
CA ASP A 118 5.63 17.26 8.10
C ASP A 118 4.98 17.83 6.85
N ARG A 119 4.50 19.06 6.99
CA ARG A 119 3.82 19.78 5.92
C ARG A 119 4.72 20.03 4.70
N SER A 120 6.04 20.05 4.85
CA SER A 120 6.94 20.22 3.70
C SER A 120 6.92 19.02 2.75
N LEU A 121 6.55 17.85 3.26
CA LEU A 121 6.44 16.59 2.51
C LEU A 121 5.01 16.30 2.04
N LEU A 122 4.07 17.21 2.29
CA LEU A 122 2.69 17.11 1.83
C LEU A 122 2.47 18.10 0.68
N PRO A 123 2.46 17.64 -0.59
CA PRO A 123 2.29 18.52 -1.76
C PRO A 123 0.88 19.12 -1.84
N ARG A 124 -0.11 18.50 -1.16
CA ARG A 124 -1.50 18.95 -1.08
C ARG A 124 -1.82 19.65 0.24
N VAL A 125 -2.68 20.67 0.19
CA VAL A 125 -3.06 21.48 1.36
C VAL A 125 -4.26 20.91 2.10
N ASP A 126 -5.09 20.15 1.39
CA ASP A 126 -6.33 19.58 1.91
C ASP A 126 -6.09 18.17 2.44
N ILE A 127 -6.29 18.01 3.75
CA ILE A 127 -5.96 16.81 4.52
C ILE A 127 -6.81 15.60 4.12
N GLU A 128 -7.98 15.83 3.54
CA GLU A 128 -8.90 14.82 3.00
C GLU A 128 -8.37 14.19 1.69
N GLU A 129 -7.45 14.87 1.00
CA GLU A 129 -6.87 14.42 -0.27
C GLU A 129 -5.44 13.89 -0.12
N VAL A 130 -4.93 13.84 1.11
CA VAL A 130 -3.62 13.25 1.42
C VAL A 130 -3.78 11.74 1.36
N SER A 131 -3.04 11.10 0.46
CA SER A 131 -3.01 9.65 0.38
C SER A 131 -2.40 9.04 1.65
N PRO A 132 -2.77 7.81 2.02
CA PRO A 132 -2.15 7.11 3.14
C PRO A 132 -0.62 7.02 3.03
N GLU A 133 -0.09 6.90 1.81
CA GLU A 133 1.35 6.84 1.52
C GLU A 133 2.06 8.16 1.86
N GLU A 134 1.50 9.29 1.40
CA GLU A 134 2.00 10.64 1.72
C GLU A 134 1.94 10.92 3.22
N ALA A 135 0.85 10.50 3.89
CA ALA A 135 0.71 10.65 5.33
C ALA A 135 1.77 9.84 6.09
N MET A 136 2.09 8.63 5.63
CA MET A 136 3.08 7.78 6.26
C MET A 136 4.51 8.32 6.08
N LEU A 137 4.85 8.83 4.89
CA LEU A 137 6.14 9.47 4.63
C LEU A 137 6.33 10.79 5.38
N ALA A 138 5.27 11.57 5.49
CA ALA A 138 5.27 12.82 6.25
C ALA A 138 5.23 12.58 7.77
N PHE A 139 4.94 11.36 8.23
CA PHE A 139 4.79 11.07 9.65
C PHE A 139 6.09 11.28 10.43
N ARG A 140 6.00 12.03 11.53
CA ARG A 140 7.08 12.24 12.49
C ARG A 140 6.57 11.91 13.89
N PRO A 141 7.12 10.90 14.57
CA PRO A 141 6.70 10.57 15.92
C PRO A 141 7.00 11.71 16.89
N ILE A 142 6.18 11.82 17.93
CA ILE A 142 6.47 12.76 19.03
C ILE A 142 7.45 12.13 20.02
N ARG A 143 8.16 12.99 20.77
CA ARG A 143 9.12 12.59 21.81
C ARG A 143 8.45 12.01 23.03
N ASP A 144 7.45 12.72 23.52
CA ASP A 144 6.72 12.41 24.74
C ASP A 144 5.36 13.09 24.63
N GLN A 145 4.32 12.48 25.20
CA GLN A 145 3.09 13.20 25.54
C GLN A 145 3.11 13.53 27.04
N VAL A 146 2.71 14.74 27.40
CA VAL A 146 2.69 15.19 28.80
C VAL A 146 1.35 15.81 29.14
N HIS A 147 1.01 15.75 30.42
CA HIS A 147 -0.15 16.41 31.00
C HIS A 147 0.32 17.39 32.07
N PHE A 148 -0.16 18.63 32.03
CA PHE A 148 0.07 19.59 33.11
C PHE A 148 -1.20 19.70 33.96
N GLU A 149 -1.13 19.27 35.21
CA GLU A 149 -2.22 19.42 36.17
C GLU A 149 -2.13 20.78 36.87
N MET A 150 -3.22 21.56 36.86
CA MET A 150 -3.33 22.80 37.65
C MET A 150 -3.67 22.48 39.11
N VAL A 151 -2.69 22.60 40.00
CA VAL A 151 -2.82 22.37 41.45
C VAL A 151 -2.75 23.70 42.19
N MET A 152 -3.67 23.93 43.13
CA MET A 152 -3.62 25.09 44.02
C MET A 152 -2.64 24.81 45.16
N ASP A 153 -1.65 25.68 45.34
CA ASP A 153 -0.73 25.57 46.46
C ASP A 153 -1.36 26.04 47.79
N GLY A 154 -0.64 25.82 48.90
CA GLY A 154 -1.09 26.23 50.24
C GLY A 154 -1.22 27.74 50.45
N ALA A 155 -0.78 28.57 49.50
CA ALA A 155 -0.90 30.03 49.49
C ALA A 155 -2.02 30.53 48.56
N GLY A 156 -2.65 29.63 47.78
CA GLY A 156 -3.71 29.96 46.84
C GLY A 156 -3.22 30.36 45.44
N GLU A 157 -1.97 30.10 45.10
CA GLU A 157 -1.43 30.25 43.74
C GLU A 157 -1.60 28.95 42.94
N VAL A 158 -1.93 29.08 41.65
CA VAL A 158 -2.02 27.93 40.73
C VAL A 158 -0.60 27.53 40.31
N GLN A 159 -0.23 26.29 40.60
CA GLN A 159 0.98 25.64 40.10
C GLN A 159 0.63 24.60 39.05
N LEU A 160 1.47 24.49 38.02
CA LEU A 160 1.35 23.45 36.99
C LEU A 160 2.31 22.32 37.33
N VAL A 161 1.76 21.13 37.57
CA VAL A 161 2.53 19.91 37.83
C VAL A 161 2.56 19.07 36.55
N GLU A 162 3.76 18.78 36.06
CA GLU A 162 3.94 17.96 34.86
C GLU A 162 3.88 16.47 35.21
N HIS A 163 3.03 15.74 34.50
CA HIS A 163 2.96 14.29 34.49
C HIS A 163 3.32 13.79 33.08
N LYS A 164 4.27 12.86 32.97
CA LYS A 164 4.51 12.17 31.72
C LYS A 164 3.37 11.18 31.47
N LEU A 165 2.76 11.26 30.30
CA LEU A 165 1.93 10.18 29.79
C LEU A 165 2.91 9.24 29.07
N SER A 166 2.86 7.95 29.39
CA SER A 166 3.81 6.94 28.89
C SER A 166 4.01 7.11 27.37
N PRO A 167 5.25 7.09 26.88
CA PRO A 167 5.59 7.61 25.56
C PRO A 167 4.89 6.84 24.43
N PRO A 168 4.36 7.51 23.39
CA PRO A 168 4.02 6.85 22.13
C PRO A 168 5.32 6.50 21.43
N THR A 169 5.75 5.24 21.54
CA THR A 169 6.97 4.79 20.89
C THR A 169 6.61 4.13 19.56
N MET A 170 6.87 4.85 18.47
CA MET A 170 6.78 4.37 17.09
C MET A 170 8.13 4.60 16.40
N GLY A 171 8.73 3.54 15.84
CA GLY A 171 9.79 3.63 14.83
C GLY A 171 11.25 3.64 15.33
N GLU A 172 11.99 2.63 14.86
CA GLU A 172 13.45 2.43 14.62
C GLU A 172 14.53 2.87 15.65
N ASP A 173 14.36 3.92 16.45
CA ASP A 173 15.42 4.42 17.35
C ASP A 173 15.34 3.90 18.80
N ILE A 174 14.38 3.02 19.09
CA ILE A 174 14.24 2.43 20.43
C ILE A 174 15.33 1.36 20.59
N PRO A 175 16.23 1.49 21.59
CA PRO A 175 17.22 0.46 21.85
C PRO A 175 16.51 -0.84 22.18
N VAL A 176 17.03 -1.97 21.68
CA VAL A 176 16.51 -3.28 22.09
C VAL A 176 16.93 -3.50 23.54
N PRO A 177 16.01 -3.71 24.49
CA PRO A 177 16.37 -4.04 25.86
C PRO A 177 17.27 -5.26 25.93
N ASP A 178 18.25 -5.24 26.84
CA ASP A 178 19.01 -6.46 27.12
C ASP A 178 18.09 -7.51 27.73
N ARG A 179 18.39 -8.78 27.47
CA ARG A 179 17.59 -9.89 27.98
C ARG A 179 17.40 -9.86 29.50
N ALA A 180 18.42 -9.44 30.25
CA ALA A 180 18.36 -9.34 31.71
C ALA A 180 17.36 -8.26 32.17
N ASP A 181 17.24 -7.17 31.42
CA ASP A 181 16.28 -6.12 31.72
C ASP A 181 14.85 -6.61 31.47
N VAL A 182 14.64 -7.33 30.35
CA VAL A 182 13.34 -7.97 30.04
C VAL A 182 12.96 -9.00 31.11
N GLU A 183 13.91 -9.83 31.56
CA GLU A 183 13.68 -10.84 32.60
C GLU A 183 13.29 -10.21 33.94
N ALA A 184 13.77 -9.00 34.24
CA ALA A 184 13.43 -8.26 35.44
C ALA A 184 12.02 -7.62 35.40
N LEU A 185 11.41 -7.51 34.23
CA LEU A 185 10.05 -6.97 34.08
C LEU A 185 9.00 -7.87 34.73
N PRO A 186 7.89 -7.30 35.23
CA PRO A 186 6.81 -8.06 35.81
C PRO A 186 6.19 -9.00 34.78
N LEU A 187 6.00 -10.27 35.17
CA LEU A 187 5.23 -11.24 34.40
C LEU A 187 3.74 -11.04 34.71
N VAL A 188 2.94 -10.80 33.68
CA VAL A 188 1.51 -10.52 33.76
C VAL A 188 0.75 -11.59 32.99
N ASP A 189 -0.34 -12.09 33.57
CA ASP A 189 -1.20 -13.10 32.95
C ASP A 189 -2.04 -12.49 31.83
N GLU A 190 -1.41 -12.36 30.67
CA GLU A 190 -1.91 -11.68 29.49
C GLU A 190 -1.43 -12.43 28.24
N THR A 191 -2.24 -12.35 27.18
CA THR A 191 -1.91 -12.91 25.88
C THR A 191 -1.68 -11.78 24.88
N TRP A 192 -0.55 -11.80 24.19
CA TRP A 192 -0.30 -10.91 23.05
C TRP A 192 -0.35 -11.67 21.74
N GLN A 193 -0.87 -11.02 20.72
CA GLN A 193 -0.99 -11.52 19.37
C GLN A 193 0.03 -10.83 18.48
N VAL A 194 0.77 -11.61 17.70
CA VAL A 194 1.96 -11.15 17.00
C VAL A 194 1.84 -11.55 15.53
N SER A 195 2.13 -10.60 14.64
CA SER A 195 2.35 -10.89 13.23
C SER A 195 3.49 -10.04 12.67
N ALA A 196 4.17 -10.61 11.69
CA ALA A 196 5.10 -9.90 10.82
C ALA A 196 4.65 -10.13 9.38
N MET A 197 4.05 -9.11 8.75
CA MET A 197 3.43 -9.24 7.43
C MET A 197 3.86 -8.13 6.49
N GLN A 198 3.74 -8.37 5.20
CA GLN A 198 3.91 -7.34 4.18
C GLN A 198 2.58 -6.60 3.99
N LEU A 199 2.61 -5.27 3.99
CA LEU A 199 1.40 -4.46 3.82
C LEU A 199 0.93 -4.42 2.36
N THR A 200 -0.35 -4.16 2.19
CA THR A 200 -1.09 -3.95 0.93
C THR A 200 -1.11 -2.47 0.56
N THR A 201 0.05 -1.82 0.60
CA THR A 201 0.22 -0.41 0.23
C THR A 201 1.62 -0.19 -0.34
N TRP A 202 1.77 0.75 -1.25
CA TRP A 202 3.08 1.16 -1.74
C TRP A 202 3.65 2.28 -0.87
N ILE A 203 4.96 2.35 -0.78
CA ILE A 203 5.66 3.53 -0.32
C ILE A 203 6.56 3.98 -1.46
N THR A 204 6.33 5.21 -1.91
CA THR A 204 7.13 5.83 -2.97
C THR A 204 7.88 7.02 -2.39
N GLU A 205 9.20 6.93 -2.30
CA GLU A 205 10.06 8.05 -1.92
C GLU A 205 10.64 8.72 -3.18
N GLU A 206 10.92 10.02 -3.15
CA GLU A 206 11.24 10.84 -4.34
C GLU A 206 12.36 10.29 -5.24
N GLU A 207 13.27 9.46 -4.71
CA GLU A 207 14.41 8.89 -5.44
C GLU A 207 14.48 7.35 -5.44
N ASP A 208 13.57 6.64 -4.74
CA ASP A 208 13.61 5.18 -4.59
C ASP A 208 12.51 4.48 -5.42
N GLN A 209 12.76 3.22 -5.80
CA GLN A 209 11.71 2.36 -6.36
C GLN A 209 10.59 2.15 -5.33
N PRO A 210 9.30 2.18 -5.76
CA PRO A 210 8.19 1.85 -4.88
C PRO A 210 8.42 0.50 -4.19
N TYR A 211 8.20 0.46 -2.89
CA TYR A 211 8.33 -0.78 -2.11
C TYR A 211 7.12 -0.99 -1.22
N ARG A 212 6.82 -2.25 -0.93
CA ARG A 212 5.80 -2.63 0.05
C ARG A 212 6.49 -2.85 1.41
N PRO A 213 6.16 -2.06 2.44
CA PRO A 213 6.75 -2.23 3.75
C PRO A 213 6.25 -3.51 4.43
N TYR A 214 7.05 -4.00 5.36
CA TYR A 214 6.67 -5.03 6.31
C TYR A 214 6.31 -4.38 7.64
N LEU A 215 5.26 -4.86 8.29
CA LEU A 215 4.82 -4.44 9.60
C LEU A 215 5.01 -5.59 10.60
N ILE A 216 5.80 -5.36 11.65
CA ILE A 216 5.73 -6.14 12.88
C ILE A 216 4.67 -5.48 13.76
N LEU A 217 3.66 -6.23 14.17
CA LEU A 217 2.56 -5.74 15.00
C LEU A 217 2.34 -6.66 16.19
N VAL A 218 2.22 -6.07 17.38
CA VAL A 218 1.91 -6.75 18.64
C VAL A 218 0.67 -6.11 19.25
N VAL A 219 -0.38 -6.90 19.45
CA VAL A 219 -1.67 -6.46 19.99
C VAL A 219 -1.99 -7.25 21.25
N SER A 220 -2.51 -6.58 22.28
CA SER A 220 -2.98 -7.26 23.49
C SER A 220 -4.35 -7.90 23.23
N ALA A 221 -4.55 -9.16 23.65
CA ALA A 221 -5.84 -9.83 23.52
C ALA A 221 -6.83 -9.47 24.66
N ALA A 222 -6.33 -8.95 25.78
CA ALA A 222 -7.16 -8.61 26.94
C ALA A 222 -7.85 -7.25 26.79
N ASP A 223 -7.16 -6.33 26.14
CA ASP A 223 -7.57 -4.99 25.77
C ASP A 223 -6.91 -4.72 24.42
N PRO A 224 -7.66 -4.57 23.31
CA PRO A 224 -7.16 -4.63 21.93
C PRO A 224 -6.31 -3.41 21.52
N SER A 225 -5.52 -2.89 22.46
CA SER A 225 -4.50 -1.88 22.22
C SER A 225 -3.31 -2.46 21.46
N ILE A 226 -2.77 -1.63 20.56
CA ILE A 226 -1.49 -1.88 19.89
C ILE A 226 -0.38 -1.70 20.93
N VAL A 227 0.26 -2.80 21.31
CA VAL A 227 1.38 -2.80 22.27
C VAL A 227 2.65 -2.31 21.58
N TYR A 228 2.87 -2.72 20.34
CA TYR A 228 4.05 -2.32 19.58
C TYR A 228 3.80 -2.45 18.08
N GLN A 229 4.41 -1.55 17.32
CA GLN A 229 4.44 -1.63 15.87
C GLN A 229 5.78 -1.13 15.32
N GLN A 230 6.23 -1.76 14.24
CA GLN A 230 7.43 -1.34 13.52
C GLN A 230 7.26 -1.61 12.03
N LEU A 231 7.50 -0.58 11.22
CA LEU A 231 7.62 -0.71 9.78
C LEU A 231 9.08 -1.04 9.42
N LEU A 232 9.27 -1.92 8.44
CA LEU A 232 10.56 -2.33 7.91
C LEU A 232 10.46 -2.35 6.38
N ARG A 233 11.52 -1.94 5.68
CA ARG A 233 11.55 -2.02 4.21
C ARG A 233 11.69 -3.44 3.68
N THR A 234 12.36 -4.30 4.44
CA THR A 234 12.68 -5.67 4.03
C THR A 234 11.97 -6.67 4.93
N LYS A 235 11.77 -7.88 4.40
CA LYS A 235 11.18 -9.00 5.14
C LYS A 235 11.86 -9.19 6.51
N PRO A 236 11.12 -9.12 7.63
CA PRO A 236 11.68 -9.27 8.97
C PRO A 236 12.31 -10.64 9.15
N SER A 237 13.53 -10.65 9.67
CA SER A 237 14.15 -11.86 10.18
C SER A 237 13.54 -12.26 11.52
N VAL A 238 13.80 -13.50 11.97
CA VAL A 238 13.41 -13.95 13.31
C VAL A 238 14.02 -13.04 14.40
N ALA A 239 15.22 -12.49 14.17
CA ALA A 239 15.87 -11.58 15.09
C ALA A 239 15.13 -10.23 15.18
N ASP A 240 14.63 -9.72 14.05
CA ASP A 240 13.87 -8.47 14.03
C ASP A 240 12.56 -8.61 14.80
N VAL A 241 11.86 -9.75 14.65
CA VAL A 241 10.64 -10.05 15.42
C VAL A 241 10.94 -10.20 16.90
N ARG A 242 12.03 -10.90 17.27
CA ARG A 242 12.48 -10.98 18.67
C ARG A 242 12.75 -9.59 19.26
N ASP A 243 13.46 -8.74 18.52
CA ASP A 243 13.82 -7.39 18.96
C ASP A 243 12.57 -6.51 19.11
N GLY A 244 11.62 -6.65 18.20
CA GLY A 244 10.28 -6.04 18.33
C GLY A 244 9.55 -6.49 19.59
N LEU A 245 9.61 -7.78 19.95
CA LEU A 245 9.01 -8.30 21.18
C LEU A 245 9.71 -7.78 22.44
N PHE A 246 11.03 -7.66 22.43
CA PHE A 246 11.75 -7.09 23.59
C PHE A 246 11.40 -5.61 23.76
N ARG A 247 11.31 -4.87 22.66
CA ARG A 247 10.83 -3.48 22.67
C ARG A 247 9.39 -3.40 23.14
N SER A 248 8.50 -4.29 22.71
CA SER A 248 7.10 -4.29 23.16
C SER A 248 6.96 -4.54 24.66
N MET A 249 7.88 -5.31 25.26
CA MET A 249 7.93 -5.54 26.71
C MET A 249 8.51 -4.35 27.49
N GLY A 250 9.62 -3.80 27.02
CA GLY A 250 10.33 -2.72 27.71
C GLY A 250 9.77 -1.31 27.48
N TYR A 251 9.16 -1.10 26.32
CA TYR A 251 8.67 0.18 25.83
C TYR A 251 7.32 -0.01 25.12
N PRO A 252 6.26 -0.44 25.84
CA PRO A 252 4.93 -0.56 25.26
C PRO A 252 4.43 0.81 24.76
N GLY A 253 3.68 0.78 23.66
CA GLY A 253 3.09 1.97 23.05
C GLY A 253 2.14 2.71 23.98
N ALA A 254 1.89 3.99 23.66
CA ALA A 254 0.99 4.82 24.46
C ALA A 254 -0.40 4.17 24.58
N GLY A 255 -0.93 4.13 25.81
CA GLY A 255 -2.22 3.49 26.10
C GLY A 255 -2.14 1.98 26.32
N ALA A 256 -1.04 1.31 25.95
CA ALA A 256 -0.90 -0.14 26.13
C ALA A 256 -0.41 -0.55 27.53
N GLY A 257 -0.27 0.40 28.47
CA GLY A 257 0.11 0.16 29.87
C GLY A 257 1.61 0.26 30.16
N GLU A 258 2.02 -0.18 31.36
CA GLU A 258 3.42 -0.14 31.82
C GLU A 258 4.26 -1.32 31.26
N PRO A 259 5.60 -1.20 31.26
CA PRO A 259 6.52 -2.26 30.82
C PRO A 259 6.29 -3.60 31.54
N ARG A 260 6.13 -4.68 30.77
CA ARG A 260 5.76 -6.01 31.29
C ARG A 260 6.05 -7.14 30.30
N ARG A 261 6.08 -8.37 30.83
CA ARG A 261 6.09 -9.61 30.04
C ARG A 261 4.69 -10.25 30.04
N PRO A 262 4.15 -10.68 28.88
CA PRO A 262 2.96 -11.52 28.83
C PRO A 262 3.31 -12.97 29.22
N THR A 263 2.32 -13.75 29.64
CA THR A 263 2.49 -15.21 29.84
C THR A 263 2.41 -15.96 28.51
N VAL A 264 1.70 -15.43 27.51
CA VAL A 264 1.46 -16.09 26.23
C VAL A 264 1.67 -15.15 25.04
N LEU A 265 2.38 -15.64 24.02
CA LEU A 265 2.44 -15.06 22.68
C LEU A 265 1.72 -15.99 21.70
N VAL A 266 0.78 -15.45 20.93
CA VAL A 266 0.09 -16.16 19.83
C VAL A 266 0.57 -15.59 18.51
N PHE A 267 1.17 -16.42 17.67
CA PHE A 267 1.63 -16.03 16.35
C PHE A 267 0.67 -16.55 15.28
N LYS A 268 0.49 -15.73 14.23
CA LYS A 268 -0.18 -16.15 13.00
C LYS A 268 0.69 -17.10 12.17
N GLU A 269 2.01 -16.86 12.11
CA GLU A 269 2.96 -17.67 11.35
C GLU A 269 3.59 -18.80 12.21
N PRO A 270 3.37 -20.09 11.89
CA PRO A 270 3.93 -21.19 12.70
C PRO A 270 5.45 -21.26 12.77
N ALA A 271 6.12 -20.83 11.70
CA ALA A 271 7.58 -20.80 11.64
C ALA A 271 8.17 -19.82 12.67
N LEU A 272 7.54 -18.65 12.86
CA LEU A 272 7.99 -17.65 13.85
C LEU A 272 7.80 -18.16 15.28
N ALA A 273 6.62 -18.71 15.60
CA ALA A 273 6.37 -19.32 16.91
C ALA A 273 7.42 -20.39 17.23
N HIS A 274 7.68 -21.30 16.30
CA HIS A 274 8.66 -22.36 16.48
C HIS A 274 10.07 -21.82 16.72
N ALA A 275 10.50 -20.84 15.92
CA ALA A 275 11.84 -20.27 16.02
C ALA A 275 12.08 -19.51 17.34
N LEU A 276 11.05 -18.85 17.88
CA LEU A 276 11.14 -18.04 19.10
C LEU A 276 10.86 -18.82 20.40
N THR A 277 10.27 -20.02 20.31
CA THR A 277 9.81 -20.81 21.48
C THR A 277 10.88 -20.99 22.55
N ALA A 278 12.10 -21.39 22.16
CA ALA A 278 13.16 -21.70 23.14
C ALA A 278 13.65 -20.46 23.89
N GLU A 279 13.72 -19.31 23.20
CA GLU A 279 14.19 -18.05 23.78
C GLU A 279 13.12 -17.45 24.70
N MET A 280 11.86 -17.43 24.25
CA MET A 280 10.73 -16.92 25.03
C MET A 280 10.42 -17.79 26.26
N ALA A 281 10.54 -19.12 26.15
CA ALA A 281 10.33 -20.02 27.29
C ALA A 281 11.31 -19.75 28.44
N ALA A 282 12.52 -19.28 28.12
CA ALA A 282 13.51 -18.92 29.11
C ALA A 282 13.25 -17.54 29.76
N LEU A 283 12.24 -16.81 29.29
CA LEU A 283 11.62 -15.64 29.93
C LEU A 283 10.25 -15.99 30.56
N GLU A 284 9.93 -17.28 30.72
CA GLU A 284 8.64 -17.77 31.21
C GLU A 284 7.43 -17.40 30.31
N ILE A 285 7.69 -17.16 29.02
CA ILE A 285 6.67 -16.79 28.03
C ILE A 285 6.41 -17.99 27.11
N GLN A 286 5.14 -18.38 26.97
CA GLN A 286 4.73 -19.47 26.09
C GLN A 286 4.43 -18.96 24.68
N CYS A 287 5.14 -19.47 23.66
CA CYS A 287 4.76 -19.24 22.26
C CYS A 287 3.76 -20.30 21.78
N THR A 288 2.71 -19.85 21.10
CA THR A 288 1.70 -20.73 20.48
C THR A 288 1.33 -20.20 19.09
N THR A 289 0.71 -21.07 18.30
CA THR A 289 0.10 -20.72 17.02
C THR A 289 -1.41 -20.86 17.15
N GLY A 290 -2.17 -19.88 16.73
CA GLY A 290 -3.61 -19.89 16.94
C GLY A 290 -4.34 -18.80 16.18
N ARG A 291 -5.62 -18.64 16.50
CA ARG A 291 -6.42 -17.51 16.00
C ARG A 291 -5.98 -16.23 16.70
N THR A 292 -6.00 -15.13 15.97
CA THR A 292 -5.59 -13.81 16.45
C THR A 292 -6.68 -12.78 16.14
N PRO A 293 -7.89 -12.90 16.71
CA PRO A 293 -9.03 -12.07 16.29
C PRO A 293 -8.81 -10.58 16.54
N GLU A 294 -8.26 -10.18 17.69
CA GLU A 294 -7.98 -8.77 18.00
C GLU A 294 -6.94 -8.18 17.05
N LEU A 295 -5.92 -8.96 16.69
CA LEU A 295 -4.96 -8.58 15.66
C LEU A 295 -5.60 -8.50 14.27
N ASP A 296 -6.41 -9.49 13.89
CA ASP A 296 -7.09 -9.52 12.60
C ASP A 296 -8.03 -8.30 12.44
N ASP A 297 -8.70 -7.87 13.51
CA ASP A 297 -9.55 -6.67 13.53
C ASP A 297 -8.72 -5.39 13.35
N VAL A 298 -7.58 -5.26 14.05
CA VAL A 298 -6.64 -4.12 13.85
C VAL A 298 -6.12 -4.09 12.42
N LEU A 299 -5.79 -5.24 11.84
CA LEU A 299 -5.30 -5.33 10.47
C LEU A 299 -6.36 -5.00 9.43
N ALA A 300 -7.60 -5.45 9.64
CA ALA A 300 -8.72 -5.08 8.77
C ALA A 300 -8.97 -3.56 8.80
N SER A 301 -8.89 -2.95 9.98
CA SER A 301 -8.99 -1.49 10.12
C SER A 301 -7.82 -0.78 9.42
N LEU A 302 -6.59 -1.24 9.62
CA LEU A 302 -5.41 -0.69 8.95
C LEU A 302 -5.54 -0.78 7.42
N ASP A 303 -5.93 -1.94 6.89
CA ASP A 303 -6.12 -2.17 5.45
C ASP A 303 -7.20 -1.26 4.87
N TYR A 304 -8.31 -1.06 5.60
CA TYR A 304 -9.37 -0.12 5.22
C TYR A 304 -8.85 1.32 5.11
N TYR A 305 -8.06 1.79 6.09
CA TYR A 305 -7.47 3.13 6.05
C TYR A 305 -6.44 3.28 4.93
N LEU A 306 -5.55 2.30 4.77
CA LEU A 306 -4.51 2.31 3.74
C LEU A 306 -5.09 2.24 2.32
N SER A 307 -6.23 1.56 2.17
CA SER A 307 -6.95 1.46 0.90
C SER A 307 -7.86 2.66 0.62
N GLY A 308 -7.94 3.65 1.52
CA GLY A 308 -8.85 4.80 1.40
C GLY A 308 -10.33 4.40 1.38
N GLY A 309 -10.69 3.26 1.98
CA GLY A 309 -12.04 2.71 1.95
C GLY A 309 -12.47 2.08 0.61
N HIS A 310 -11.57 1.95 -0.36
CA HIS A 310 -11.85 1.23 -1.60
C HIS A 310 -11.83 -0.29 -1.39
N VAL A 311 -12.73 -1.00 -2.08
CA VAL A 311 -12.72 -2.47 -2.08
C VAL A 311 -11.51 -2.94 -2.88
N PRO A 312 -10.62 -3.78 -2.31
CA PRO A 312 -9.44 -4.26 -3.01
C PRO A 312 -9.84 -5.07 -4.24
N ILE A 313 -9.13 -4.85 -5.34
CA ILE A 313 -9.30 -5.65 -6.56
C ILE A 313 -8.86 -7.09 -6.23
N PRO A 314 -9.71 -8.10 -6.46
CA PRO A 314 -9.33 -9.48 -6.17
C PRO A 314 -8.21 -9.97 -7.10
N GLY A 315 -7.45 -10.96 -6.64
CA GLY A 315 -6.48 -11.67 -7.47
C GLY A 315 -7.14 -12.67 -8.42
N LEU A 316 -6.40 -13.11 -9.43
CA LEU A 316 -6.81 -14.18 -10.34
C LEU A 316 -7.05 -15.51 -9.60
N LEU A 317 -6.25 -15.80 -8.57
CA LEU A 317 -6.36 -17.04 -7.78
C LEU A 317 -7.44 -17.01 -6.70
N ASP A 318 -8.06 -15.85 -6.44
CA ASP A 318 -9.22 -15.77 -5.55
C ASP A 318 -10.44 -16.49 -6.16
N ASN A 319 -10.45 -16.66 -7.49
CA ASN A 319 -11.38 -17.56 -8.16
C ASN A 319 -10.90 -19.02 -8.00
N PRO A 320 -11.59 -19.87 -7.21
CA PRO A 320 -11.13 -21.22 -6.90
C PRO A 320 -11.09 -22.18 -8.10
N ARG A 321 -11.63 -21.77 -9.26
CA ARG A 321 -11.55 -22.52 -10.51
C ARG A 321 -10.30 -22.19 -11.34
N VAL A 322 -9.65 -21.06 -11.08
CA VAL A 322 -8.41 -20.65 -11.72
C VAL A 322 -7.24 -21.32 -11.01
N LYS A 323 -6.29 -21.86 -11.77
CA LYS A 323 -5.14 -22.60 -11.24
C LYS A 323 -3.84 -21.83 -11.44
N PRO A 324 -2.84 -21.96 -10.55
CA PRO A 324 -1.55 -21.29 -10.70
C PRO A 324 -0.85 -21.57 -12.03
N GLU A 325 -0.95 -22.79 -12.55
CA GLU A 325 -0.34 -23.15 -13.84
C GLU A 325 -1.00 -22.41 -15.01
N GLN A 326 -2.32 -22.19 -14.92
CA GLN A 326 -3.07 -21.48 -15.95
C GLN A 326 -2.71 -19.99 -15.97
N VAL A 327 -2.57 -19.37 -14.79
CA VAL A 327 -2.10 -17.99 -14.69
C VAL A 327 -0.66 -17.87 -15.20
N GLY A 328 0.21 -18.81 -14.84
CA GLY A 328 1.59 -18.83 -15.35
C GLY A 328 1.66 -18.93 -16.88
N GLU A 329 0.79 -19.71 -17.52
CA GLU A 329 0.71 -19.76 -18.98
C GLU A 329 0.23 -18.46 -19.62
N PHE A 330 -0.73 -17.78 -18.98
CA PHE A 330 -1.19 -16.46 -19.39
C PHE A 330 -0.06 -15.42 -19.29
N PHE A 331 0.64 -15.36 -18.16
CA PHE A 331 1.78 -14.46 -17.95
C PHE A 331 2.87 -14.69 -18.99
N ALA A 332 3.21 -15.95 -19.29
CA ALA A 332 4.18 -16.26 -20.35
C ALA A 332 3.71 -15.82 -21.75
N ALA A 333 2.43 -16.03 -22.08
CA ALA A 333 1.85 -15.58 -23.36
C ALA A 333 1.84 -14.04 -23.46
N ALA A 334 1.53 -13.35 -22.37
CA ALA A 334 1.53 -11.90 -22.31
C ALA A 334 2.96 -11.34 -22.41
N ALA A 335 3.94 -11.99 -21.76
CA ALA A 335 5.34 -11.59 -21.86
C ALA A 335 5.91 -11.78 -23.28
N GLU A 336 5.48 -12.84 -23.99
CA GLU A 336 5.80 -13.04 -25.41
C GLU A 336 5.19 -11.92 -26.27
N PHE A 337 3.88 -11.68 -26.13
CA PHE A 337 3.16 -10.62 -26.84
C PHE A 337 3.81 -9.24 -26.63
N TYR A 338 4.18 -8.92 -25.39
CA TYR A 338 4.79 -7.63 -25.07
C TYR A 338 6.15 -7.45 -25.75
N ARG A 339 7.00 -8.49 -25.75
CA ARG A 339 8.34 -8.44 -26.37
C ARG A 339 8.27 -8.29 -27.89
N GLU A 340 7.28 -8.93 -28.51
CA GLU A 340 7.07 -8.84 -29.96
C GLU A 340 6.42 -7.50 -30.37
N ALA A 341 5.83 -6.77 -29.41
CA ALA A 341 5.33 -5.41 -29.55
C ALA A 341 4.47 -5.19 -30.81
N PRO A 342 3.36 -5.96 -31.00
CA PRO A 342 2.54 -5.89 -32.20
C PRO A 342 1.93 -4.50 -32.46
N TRP A 343 1.76 -3.69 -31.42
CA TRP A 343 1.31 -2.29 -31.50
C TRP A 343 2.27 -1.36 -32.25
N GLN A 344 3.52 -1.77 -32.51
CA GLN A 344 4.41 -1.03 -33.40
C GLN A 344 3.92 -1.03 -34.85
N TRP A 345 3.08 -2.02 -35.20
CA TRP A 345 2.67 -2.29 -36.57
C TRP A 345 1.16 -2.15 -36.78
N MET A 346 0.38 -2.49 -35.76
CA MET A 346 -1.07 -2.39 -35.78
C MET A 346 -1.54 -1.06 -35.20
N LEU A 347 -2.51 -0.44 -35.85
CA LEU A 347 -3.25 0.70 -35.33
C LEU A 347 -4.43 0.20 -34.48
N ASP A 348 -4.96 1.06 -33.62
CA ASP A 348 -6.13 0.75 -32.79
C ASP A 348 -7.39 0.42 -33.66
N GLU A 349 -7.37 0.83 -34.93
CA GLU A 349 -8.40 0.55 -35.96
C GLU A 349 -8.25 -0.84 -36.62
N ASP A 350 -7.10 -1.51 -36.45
CA ASP A 350 -6.80 -2.80 -37.05
C ASP A 350 -7.43 -3.96 -36.27
N LEU A 351 -8.74 -4.09 -36.42
CA LEU A 351 -9.52 -5.07 -35.66
C LEU A 351 -9.37 -6.50 -36.21
N LEU A 352 -9.01 -7.44 -35.32
CA LEU A 352 -8.90 -8.87 -35.60
C LEU A 352 -10.14 -9.61 -35.09
N ALA A 353 -10.71 -10.51 -35.87
CA ALA A 353 -11.67 -11.48 -35.35
C ALA A 353 -10.91 -12.76 -34.95
N VAL A 354 -11.08 -13.20 -33.71
CA VAL A 354 -10.43 -14.38 -33.12
C VAL A 354 -11.48 -15.36 -32.64
N ARG A 355 -11.37 -16.62 -33.06
CA ARG A 355 -12.28 -17.70 -32.64
C ARG A 355 -11.50 -18.84 -32.00
N TYR A 356 -11.81 -19.08 -30.73
CA TYR A 356 -11.30 -20.20 -29.95
C TYR A 356 -12.38 -20.75 -29.00
N PRO A 357 -12.57 -22.08 -28.91
CA PRO A 357 -11.94 -23.13 -29.73
C PRO A 357 -12.28 -22.99 -31.22
N ALA A 358 -11.35 -23.36 -32.12
CA ALA A 358 -11.62 -23.29 -33.56
C ALA A 358 -12.89 -24.08 -33.93
N ARG A 359 -13.68 -23.58 -34.89
CA ARG A 359 -14.99 -24.10 -35.34
C ARG A 359 -16.14 -24.07 -34.34
N ASP A 360 -15.88 -24.33 -33.07
CA ASP A 360 -16.92 -24.52 -32.04
C ASP A 360 -17.11 -23.30 -31.12
N GLY A 361 -16.11 -22.41 -31.05
CA GLY A 361 -16.17 -21.17 -30.28
C GLY A 361 -16.89 -20.03 -31.01
N GLU A 362 -17.16 -18.97 -30.28
CA GLU A 362 -17.69 -17.72 -30.85
C GLU A 362 -16.54 -16.83 -31.33
N TRP A 363 -16.85 -15.97 -32.31
CA TRP A 363 -15.93 -14.90 -32.70
C TRP A 363 -15.93 -13.85 -31.60
N ARG A 364 -14.74 -13.39 -31.23
CA ARG A 364 -14.54 -12.16 -30.46
C ARG A 364 -13.60 -11.27 -31.24
N PHE A 365 -13.73 -9.97 -31.02
CA PHE A 365 -13.00 -8.97 -31.79
C PHE A 365 -11.94 -8.35 -30.91
N ALA A 366 -10.71 -8.26 -31.40
CA ALA A 366 -9.56 -7.84 -30.64
C ALA A 366 -8.85 -6.68 -31.33
N SER A 367 -8.64 -5.60 -30.60
CA SER A 367 -7.82 -4.45 -31.02
C SER A 367 -6.54 -4.43 -30.19
N VAL A 368 -5.40 -4.32 -30.88
CA VAL A 368 -4.08 -4.21 -30.25
C VAL A 368 -3.87 -2.74 -29.86
N MET A 369 -3.69 -2.49 -28.56
CA MET A 369 -3.51 -1.15 -28.01
C MET A 369 -2.04 -0.81 -27.84
N GLY A 370 -1.69 0.45 -28.06
CA GLY A 370 -0.36 0.99 -27.73
C GLY A 370 0.34 1.74 -28.84
N ASN A 371 -0.28 1.89 -30.02
CA ASN A 371 0.36 2.59 -31.14
C ASN A 371 0.67 4.06 -30.79
N ALA A 372 -0.20 4.70 -30.01
CA ALA A 372 0.01 6.07 -29.51
C ALA A 372 0.97 6.17 -28.30
N GLY A 373 1.44 5.05 -27.76
CA GLY A 373 2.38 4.99 -26.63
C GLY A 373 1.79 5.42 -25.28
N LEU A 374 0.46 5.46 -25.13
CA LEU A 374 -0.22 5.83 -23.90
C LEU A 374 -0.56 4.62 -23.02
N GLU A 375 -1.09 3.56 -23.62
CA GLU A 375 -1.51 2.34 -22.92
C GLU A 375 -1.25 1.14 -23.84
N PHE A 376 -0.51 0.15 -23.36
CA PHE A 376 -0.19 -1.05 -24.13
C PHE A 376 -1.11 -2.19 -23.73
N GLY A 377 -1.60 -2.97 -24.70
CA GLY A 377 -2.46 -4.08 -24.36
C GLY A 377 -3.28 -4.65 -25.50
N LEU A 378 -4.37 -5.30 -25.11
CA LEU A 378 -5.37 -5.88 -25.98
C LEU A 378 -6.77 -5.51 -25.47
N ALA A 379 -7.56 -4.81 -26.27
CA ALA A 379 -9.00 -4.63 -26.02
C ALA A 379 -9.79 -5.73 -26.73
N VAL A 380 -10.84 -6.24 -26.08
CA VAL A 380 -11.65 -7.36 -26.57
C VAL A 380 -13.13 -7.00 -26.52
N PHE A 381 -13.82 -7.26 -27.62
CA PHE A 381 -15.24 -6.99 -27.81
C PHE A 381 -15.98 -8.28 -28.18
N GLU A 382 -17.19 -8.46 -27.66
CA GLU A 382 -18.04 -9.60 -28.03
C GLU A 382 -18.66 -9.40 -29.41
N ASP A 383 -18.99 -8.15 -29.74
CA ASP A 383 -19.52 -7.77 -31.04
C ASP A 383 -18.83 -6.50 -31.61
N LEU A 384 -19.10 -6.20 -32.88
CA LEU A 384 -18.58 -4.97 -33.51
C LEU A 384 -19.34 -3.71 -33.09
N TYR A 385 -20.53 -3.84 -32.51
CA TYR A 385 -21.31 -2.70 -32.05
C TYR A 385 -20.64 -2.03 -30.83
N ASP A 386 -20.11 -2.85 -29.93
CA ASP A 386 -19.28 -2.43 -28.80
C ASP A 386 -18.03 -1.65 -29.25
N TYR A 387 -17.36 -2.12 -30.31
CA TYR A 387 -16.23 -1.42 -30.91
C TYR A 387 -16.65 -0.06 -31.52
N ASP A 388 -17.70 -0.03 -32.34
CA ASP A 388 -18.22 1.21 -32.94
C ASP A 388 -18.66 2.22 -31.87
N MET A 389 -19.19 1.74 -30.74
CA MET A 389 -19.60 2.59 -29.63
C MET A 389 -18.40 3.30 -28.99
N LEU A 390 -17.32 2.58 -28.71
CA LEU A 390 -16.07 3.16 -28.18
C LEU A 390 -15.39 4.10 -29.18
N ALA A 391 -15.45 3.81 -30.48
CA ALA A 391 -14.88 4.68 -31.50
C ALA A 391 -15.64 6.02 -31.66
N THR A 392 -16.93 6.04 -31.34
CA THR A 392 -17.82 7.20 -31.60
C THR A 392 -18.23 7.97 -30.35
N THR A 393 -17.96 7.43 -29.16
CA THR A 393 -18.34 7.99 -27.86
C THR A 393 -17.08 8.37 -27.08
N PRO A 394 -17.01 9.56 -26.43
CA PRO A 394 -15.89 9.89 -25.56
C PRO A 394 -15.68 8.79 -24.50
N PRO A 395 -14.43 8.40 -24.19
CA PRO A 395 -14.15 7.28 -23.29
C PRO A 395 -14.91 7.38 -21.96
N GLU A 396 -14.94 8.57 -21.35
CA GLU A 396 -15.60 8.82 -20.06
C GLU A 396 -17.12 8.59 -20.08
N ALA A 397 -17.74 8.61 -21.26
CA ALA A 397 -19.16 8.33 -21.44
C ALA A 397 -19.43 6.90 -21.92
N ALA A 398 -18.43 6.22 -22.50
CA ALA A 398 -18.54 4.83 -22.95
C ALA A 398 -18.32 3.84 -21.79
N PHE A 399 -17.45 4.18 -20.84
CA PHE A 399 -17.28 3.43 -19.60
C PHE A 399 -18.61 3.42 -18.82
N GLY A 400 -19.08 2.22 -18.43
CA GLY A 400 -20.38 2.01 -17.79
C GLY A 400 -21.57 1.88 -18.75
N MET A 401 -21.39 2.01 -20.07
CA MET A 401 -22.46 1.75 -21.05
C MET A 401 -22.37 0.38 -21.73
N MET A 402 -21.24 -0.29 -21.58
CA MET A 402 -20.95 -1.60 -22.17
C MET A 402 -20.02 -2.42 -21.27
N THR A 403 -19.91 -3.71 -21.54
CA THR A 403 -18.88 -4.54 -20.91
C THR A 403 -17.56 -4.38 -21.66
N TYR A 404 -16.56 -3.78 -21.02
CA TYR A 404 -15.23 -3.59 -21.58
C TYR A 404 -14.28 -4.68 -21.07
N ARG A 405 -13.62 -5.41 -21.97
CA ARG A 405 -12.66 -6.47 -21.64
C ARG A 405 -11.29 -6.11 -22.17
N SER A 406 -10.27 -6.20 -21.34
CA SER A 406 -8.92 -5.89 -21.76
C SER A 406 -7.85 -6.69 -21.04
N VAL A 407 -6.68 -6.74 -21.65
CA VAL A 407 -5.40 -7.04 -21.00
C VAL A 407 -4.53 -5.82 -21.18
N THR A 408 -4.19 -5.14 -20.09
CA THR A 408 -3.27 -3.99 -20.11
C THR A 408 -1.91 -4.41 -19.58
N PHE A 409 -0.88 -3.65 -19.93
CA PHE A 409 0.45 -3.77 -19.37
C PHE A 409 0.81 -2.49 -18.63
N ASP A 410 1.20 -2.64 -17.37
CA ASP A 410 1.51 -1.50 -16.52
C ASP A 410 2.62 -1.85 -15.53
N ASP A 411 3.01 -0.89 -14.69
CA ASP A 411 4.00 -1.09 -13.65
C ASP A 411 3.46 -1.89 -12.45
N VAL A 412 4.38 -2.26 -11.57
CA VAL A 412 4.10 -3.10 -10.40
C VAL A 412 2.99 -2.53 -9.49
N THR A 413 2.79 -1.21 -9.48
CA THR A 413 1.82 -0.54 -8.60
C THR A 413 0.38 -0.72 -9.05
N ALA A 414 0.16 -1.02 -10.33
CA ALA A 414 -1.16 -1.27 -10.89
C ALA A 414 -1.64 -2.74 -10.70
N LEU A 415 -0.73 -3.67 -10.42
CA LEU A 415 -1.08 -5.08 -10.24
C LEU A 415 -1.73 -5.30 -8.85
N PRO A 416 -2.87 -6.00 -8.75
CA PRO A 416 -3.45 -6.35 -7.45
C PRO A 416 -2.47 -7.10 -6.55
N PHE A 417 -2.37 -6.73 -5.27
CA PHE A 417 -1.45 -7.37 -4.32
C PHE A 417 -1.56 -8.90 -4.26
N PRO A 418 -2.75 -9.53 -4.31
CA PRO A 418 -2.84 -10.98 -4.33
C PRO A 418 -2.18 -11.62 -5.57
N ASP A 419 -2.19 -10.93 -6.71
CA ASP A 419 -1.52 -11.39 -7.93
C ASP A 419 0.00 -11.18 -7.87
N LEU A 420 0.46 -10.11 -7.21
CA LEU A 420 1.89 -9.92 -6.91
C LEU A 420 2.42 -11.01 -5.98
N ASP A 421 1.71 -11.30 -4.89
CA ASP A 421 2.08 -12.35 -3.94
C ASP A 421 2.13 -13.72 -4.64
N ALA A 422 1.15 -14.00 -5.52
CA ALA A 422 1.13 -15.22 -6.31
C ALA A 422 2.28 -15.26 -7.33
N LEU A 423 2.58 -14.15 -8.00
CA LEU A 423 3.71 -14.05 -8.92
C LEU A 423 5.04 -14.35 -8.22
N GLU A 424 5.27 -13.80 -7.04
CA GLU A 424 6.45 -14.10 -6.22
C GLU A 424 6.50 -15.58 -5.79
N GLN A 425 5.35 -16.14 -5.40
CA GLN A 425 5.24 -17.52 -4.94
C GLN A 425 5.51 -18.54 -6.06
N TYR A 426 4.95 -18.31 -7.25
CA TYR A 426 4.97 -19.27 -8.36
C TYR A 426 6.04 -18.98 -9.42
N GLY A 427 6.65 -17.78 -9.39
CA GLY A 427 7.73 -17.38 -10.29
C GLY A 427 7.26 -17.20 -11.73
N TRP A 428 6.10 -16.57 -11.94
CA TRP A 428 5.58 -16.30 -13.28
C TRP A 428 6.46 -15.32 -14.06
N GLU A 429 6.52 -15.48 -15.38
CA GLU A 429 7.35 -14.66 -16.27
C GLU A 429 6.71 -13.30 -16.52
N ILE A 430 7.51 -12.23 -16.48
CA ILE A 430 7.15 -10.88 -16.92
C ILE A 430 8.15 -10.42 -17.99
N ALA A 431 7.69 -9.61 -18.95
CA ALA A 431 8.54 -9.15 -20.05
C ALA A 431 9.56 -8.09 -19.62
N ALA A 432 9.14 -7.20 -18.72
CA ALA A 432 9.88 -6.05 -18.21
C ALA A 432 9.31 -5.59 -16.86
N GLU A 433 10.00 -4.68 -16.18
CA GLU A 433 9.59 -4.12 -14.87
C GLU A 433 8.33 -3.22 -14.95
N ASP A 434 7.94 -2.80 -16.16
CA ASP A 434 6.78 -1.97 -16.49
C ASP A 434 5.78 -2.70 -17.41
N ALA A 435 5.80 -4.05 -17.37
CA ALA A 435 5.02 -4.89 -18.27
C ALA A 435 4.28 -6.01 -17.53
N TYR A 436 3.64 -5.68 -16.41
CA TYR A 436 2.78 -6.60 -15.68
C TYR A 436 1.43 -6.74 -16.42
N PRO A 437 1.03 -7.96 -16.83
CA PRO A 437 -0.23 -8.14 -17.54
C PRO A 437 -1.42 -8.13 -16.58
N ILE A 438 -2.35 -7.22 -16.79
CA ILE A 438 -3.53 -7.00 -15.95
C ILE A 438 -4.78 -7.30 -16.79
N PRO A 439 -5.31 -8.53 -16.74
CA PRO A 439 -6.55 -8.84 -17.43
C PRO A 439 -7.76 -8.38 -16.58
N MET A 440 -8.66 -7.61 -17.18
CA MET A 440 -9.81 -7.05 -16.50
C MET A 440 -11.06 -7.05 -17.37
N THR A 441 -12.20 -7.12 -16.70
CA THR A 441 -13.52 -6.97 -17.30
C THR A 441 -14.26 -5.90 -16.51
N VAL A 442 -14.51 -4.74 -17.12
CA VAL A 442 -15.34 -3.68 -16.55
C VAL A 442 -16.76 -3.87 -17.04
N THR A 443 -17.71 -4.05 -16.13
CA THR A 443 -19.11 -4.23 -16.49
C THR A 443 -19.81 -2.89 -16.77
N GLU A 444 -21.05 -2.95 -17.31
CA GLU A 444 -21.94 -1.79 -17.44
C GLU A 444 -22.21 -1.07 -16.10
N GLY A 445 -21.99 -1.73 -14.96
CA GLY A 445 -22.10 -1.11 -13.63
C GLY A 445 -20.81 -0.47 -13.11
N GLU A 446 -19.78 -0.35 -13.95
CA GLU A 446 -18.41 0.05 -13.59
C GLU A 446 -17.74 -0.89 -12.56
N GLU A 447 -18.30 -2.08 -12.33
CA GLU A 447 -17.67 -3.08 -11.49
C GLU A 447 -16.50 -3.73 -12.24
N LEU A 448 -15.32 -3.72 -11.62
CA LEU A 448 -14.11 -4.35 -12.12
C LEU A 448 -14.07 -5.82 -11.68
N LEU A 449 -14.14 -6.72 -12.67
CA LEU A 449 -14.07 -8.16 -12.48
C LEU A 449 -12.75 -8.72 -13.03
N ARG A 450 -12.29 -9.80 -12.40
CA ARG A 450 -11.15 -10.61 -12.88
C ARG A 450 -11.66 -11.77 -13.73
N PRO A 451 -10.91 -12.16 -14.78
CA PRO A 451 -11.36 -13.21 -15.68
C PRO A 451 -11.48 -14.57 -14.97
N GLY A 452 -12.51 -15.32 -15.38
CA GLY A 452 -12.65 -16.73 -15.03
C GLY A 452 -11.67 -17.63 -15.81
N PRO A 453 -11.67 -18.95 -15.54
CA PRO A 453 -10.76 -19.87 -16.21
C PRO A 453 -10.95 -19.93 -17.73
N GLU A 454 -12.19 -19.88 -18.24
CA GLU A 454 -12.43 -19.95 -19.69
C GLU A 454 -11.94 -18.68 -20.41
N GLU A 455 -12.10 -17.53 -19.77
CA GLU A 455 -11.68 -16.24 -20.31
C GLU A 455 -10.16 -16.07 -20.26
N LEU A 456 -9.51 -16.50 -19.17
CA LEU A 456 -8.06 -16.49 -19.05
C LEU A 456 -7.40 -17.45 -20.07
N GLU A 457 -8.03 -18.60 -20.33
CA GLU A 457 -7.60 -19.50 -21.42
C GLU A 457 -7.73 -18.80 -22.78
N TRP A 458 -8.85 -18.11 -23.02
CA TRP A 458 -9.06 -17.34 -24.26
C TRP A 458 -8.00 -16.24 -24.45
N TYR A 459 -7.70 -15.45 -23.42
CA TYR A 459 -6.65 -14.43 -23.49
C TYR A 459 -5.28 -15.05 -23.83
N THR A 460 -4.94 -16.17 -23.17
CA THR A 460 -3.67 -16.87 -23.38
C THR A 460 -3.49 -17.28 -24.85
N VAL A 461 -4.53 -17.86 -25.46
CA VAL A 461 -4.45 -18.29 -26.86
C VAL A 461 -4.54 -17.11 -27.82
N ALA A 462 -5.32 -16.07 -27.51
CA ALA A 462 -5.46 -14.88 -28.34
C ALA A 462 -4.12 -14.15 -28.44
N LEU A 463 -3.46 -13.86 -27.32
CA LEU A 463 -2.15 -13.19 -27.30
C LEU A 463 -1.11 -13.93 -28.15
N ARG A 464 -1.01 -15.25 -28.01
CA ARG A 464 -0.09 -16.08 -28.83
C ARG A 464 -0.47 -16.07 -30.31
N ALA A 465 -1.77 -16.18 -30.61
CA ALA A 465 -2.22 -16.29 -31.99
C ALA A 465 -2.08 -14.96 -32.74
N ILE A 466 -2.36 -13.83 -32.08
CA ILE A 466 -2.14 -12.49 -32.62
C ILE A 466 -0.64 -12.27 -32.84
N THR A 467 0.21 -12.62 -31.87
CA THR A 467 1.67 -12.55 -32.03
C THR A 467 2.15 -13.32 -33.26
N ALA A 468 1.73 -14.59 -33.40
CA ALA A 468 2.09 -15.43 -34.55
C ALA A 468 1.50 -14.90 -35.87
N PHE A 469 0.31 -14.29 -35.82
CA PHE A 469 -0.32 -13.67 -36.98
C PHE A 469 0.51 -12.48 -37.48
N CYS A 470 0.89 -11.57 -36.58
CA CYS A 470 1.70 -10.41 -36.91
C CYS A 470 3.04 -10.83 -37.53
N GLN A 471 3.74 -11.79 -36.91
CA GLN A 471 5.02 -12.32 -37.42
C GLN A 471 4.92 -12.93 -38.82
N GLN A 472 3.77 -13.54 -39.17
CA GLN A 472 3.61 -14.24 -40.43
C GLN A 472 3.07 -13.34 -41.55
N TYR A 473 2.16 -12.41 -41.23
CA TYR A 473 1.36 -11.70 -42.22
C TYR A 473 1.54 -10.19 -42.21
N TRP A 474 2.11 -9.62 -41.16
CA TRP A 474 2.33 -8.18 -41.06
C TRP A 474 3.75 -7.84 -41.52
N PRO A 475 3.93 -6.96 -42.53
CA PRO A 475 5.26 -6.61 -43.00
C PRO A 475 5.92 -5.53 -42.12
N ASP A 476 7.25 -5.44 -42.23
CA ASP A 476 8.09 -4.44 -41.56
C ASP A 476 7.87 -2.98 -42.06
N ASP A 477 6.79 -2.71 -42.80
CA ASP A 477 6.50 -1.41 -43.43
C ASP A 477 5.19 -0.81 -42.87
N ILE A 478 5.32 0.31 -42.16
CA ILE A 478 4.21 1.01 -41.49
C ILE A 478 3.19 1.62 -42.46
N ASP A 479 3.57 1.85 -43.72
CA ASP A 479 2.67 2.38 -44.76
C ASP A 479 1.90 1.25 -45.49
N TYR A 480 2.14 -0.01 -45.14
CA TYR A 480 1.49 -1.15 -45.78
C TYR A 480 0.11 -1.42 -45.19
N VAL A 481 -0.91 -1.44 -46.06
CA VAL A 481 -2.24 -1.93 -45.71
C VAL A 481 -2.27 -3.44 -45.93
N PRO A 482 -2.49 -4.27 -44.89
CA PRO A 482 -2.52 -5.71 -45.06
C PRO A 482 -3.66 -6.17 -45.95
N GLU A 483 -3.36 -7.13 -46.84
CA GLU A 483 -4.41 -7.82 -47.58
C GLU A 483 -5.30 -8.61 -46.59
N PRO A 484 -6.61 -8.72 -46.85
CA PRO A 484 -7.48 -9.49 -45.98
C PRO A 484 -7.02 -10.95 -45.84
N VAL A 485 -6.80 -11.40 -44.61
CA VAL A 485 -6.32 -12.74 -44.26
C VAL A 485 -7.40 -13.50 -43.48
N SER A 486 -7.63 -14.76 -43.86
CA SER A 486 -8.40 -15.72 -43.08
C SER A 486 -7.55 -16.98 -42.91
N THR A 487 -7.19 -17.30 -41.67
CA THR A 487 -6.23 -18.37 -41.37
C THR A 487 -6.58 -19.13 -40.10
N THR A 488 -5.99 -20.30 -39.94
CA THR A 488 -5.98 -21.06 -38.68
C THR A 488 -4.53 -21.20 -38.24
N LEU A 489 -4.19 -20.62 -37.09
CA LEU A 489 -2.89 -20.76 -36.46
C LEU A 489 -2.95 -21.81 -35.38
N THR A 490 -1.82 -22.45 -35.10
CA THR A 490 -1.70 -23.42 -34.01
C THR A 490 -0.79 -22.83 -32.94
N VAL A 491 -1.30 -22.73 -31.72
CA VAL A 491 -0.58 -22.11 -30.59
C VAL A 491 -0.45 -23.09 -29.43
N PRO A 492 0.61 -22.98 -28.61
CA PRO A 492 0.73 -23.78 -27.40
C PRO A 492 -0.32 -23.36 -26.35
N LEU A 493 -0.82 -24.33 -25.59
CA LEU A 493 -1.67 -24.15 -24.40
C LEU A 493 -1.62 -25.44 -23.58
N ALA A 494 -1.41 -25.41 -22.26
CA ALA A 494 -1.42 -26.60 -21.39
C ALA A 494 -0.56 -27.77 -21.90
N GLY A 495 0.61 -27.48 -22.50
CA GLY A 495 1.50 -28.47 -23.12
C GLY A 495 0.97 -29.14 -24.40
N ARG A 496 -0.20 -28.75 -24.90
CA ARG A 496 -0.77 -29.16 -26.19
C ARG A 496 -0.67 -28.03 -27.22
N GLN A 497 -0.91 -28.37 -28.47
CA GLN A 497 -1.01 -27.44 -29.59
C GLN A 497 -2.49 -27.33 -29.97
N VAL A 498 -3.04 -26.12 -29.95
CA VAL A 498 -4.48 -25.87 -30.20
C VAL A 498 -4.69 -24.97 -31.41
N PRO A 499 -5.68 -25.27 -32.27
CA PRO A 499 -6.01 -24.41 -33.39
C PRO A 499 -6.82 -23.18 -32.93
N VAL A 500 -6.46 -22.01 -33.45
CA VAL A 500 -7.16 -20.73 -33.29
C VAL A 500 -7.42 -20.17 -34.68
N GLU A 501 -8.64 -19.74 -34.94
CA GLU A 501 -8.95 -19.09 -36.21
C GLU A 501 -8.84 -17.58 -36.05
N LEU A 502 -8.16 -16.92 -37.00
CA LEU A 502 -8.06 -15.47 -37.07
C LEU A 502 -8.49 -14.96 -38.43
N ARG A 503 -9.16 -13.79 -38.42
CA ARG A 503 -9.49 -13.02 -39.61
C ARG A 503 -9.10 -11.57 -39.43
N TYR A 504 -8.54 -11.01 -40.49
CA TYR A 504 -8.26 -9.59 -40.65
C TYR A 504 -8.73 -9.14 -42.04
N PRO A 505 -9.45 -8.02 -42.19
CA PRO A 505 -10.10 -7.31 -41.10
C PRO A 505 -11.22 -8.15 -40.45
N ALA A 506 -11.64 -7.75 -39.26
CA ALA A 506 -12.66 -8.44 -38.48
C ALA A 506 -14.01 -8.62 -39.21
N ASP A 507 -14.35 -7.71 -40.13
CA ASP A 507 -15.58 -7.73 -40.92
C ASP A 507 -15.71 -8.98 -41.80
N LEU A 508 -14.60 -9.63 -42.17
CA LEU A 508 -14.60 -10.94 -42.83
C LEU A 508 -15.31 -12.03 -42.02
N ALA A 509 -15.36 -11.93 -40.68
CA ALA A 509 -16.06 -12.89 -39.84
C ALA A 509 -17.59 -12.81 -40.01
N LEU A 510 -18.12 -11.63 -40.27
CA LEU A 510 -19.57 -11.39 -40.39
C LEU A 510 -20.17 -11.94 -41.69
N ASN A 511 -19.35 -12.17 -42.73
CA ASN A 511 -19.82 -12.63 -44.04
C ASN A 511 -20.19 -14.14 -44.09
N ASP A 512 -19.84 -14.91 -43.06
CA ASP A 512 -20.15 -16.35 -42.95
C ASP A 512 -21.26 -16.67 -41.93
N SER A 513 -21.86 -15.64 -41.30
CA SER A 513 -22.86 -15.76 -40.22
C SER A 513 -24.30 -15.87 -40.71
#